data_AF-A0A7X8ZXY1-F1
#
_entry.id   AF-A0A7X8ZXY1-F1
#
_cell.length_a   1.000
_cell.length_b   1.000
_cell.length_c   1.000
_cell.angle_alpha   90.00
_cell.angle_beta   90.00
_cell.angle_gamma   90.00
#
_symmetry.space_group_name_H-M   'P 1'
#
loop_
_entity.id
_entity.type
_entity.pdbx_description
1 polymer ?
#
loop_
_entity_poly.entity_id
_entity_poly.type
_entity_poly.pdbx_seq_one_letter_code
_entity_poly.pdbx_strand_id
1 'polypeptide(L)'
;MGGTNNAFGSIVPAAEYNFYVDPEAAKLVLQSGIEMTMVCWDMCTDYSLMFDEEHAEIESFGTAGSQFFKDVNKVVKKFNKEVHKLNGTTHPDTLLVAIAADERIMEKSNKYYGVSTEY
;
A
#
# COMPACT_ATOMS: atom_id res chain seq x y z
N MET A 1 -2.37 5.93 3.99
CA MET A 1 -1.92 4.56 3.69
C MET A 1 -0.90 4.24 4.75
N GLY A 2 -1.05 3.12 5.45
CA GLY A 2 -0.05 2.70 6.43
C GLY A 2 -0.59 1.75 7.48
N GLY A 3 0.31 1.16 8.23
CA GLY A 3 0.00 0.15 9.23
C GLY A 3 -0.24 -1.25 8.63
N THR A 4 -0.49 -2.22 9.51
CA THR A 4 -0.78 -3.61 9.16
C THR A 4 -1.89 -4.13 10.07
N ASN A 5 -2.78 -4.97 9.55
CA ASN A 5 -3.83 -5.61 10.32
C ASN A 5 -3.55 -7.11 10.47
N ASN A 6 -3.01 -7.52 11.62
CA ASN A 6 -2.69 -8.92 11.94
C ASN A 6 -1.83 -9.64 10.88
N ALA A 7 -1.01 -8.89 10.15
CA ALA A 7 -0.12 -9.39 9.11
C ALA A 7 1.31 -8.85 9.32
N PHE A 8 2.28 -9.43 8.59
CA PHE A 8 3.65 -8.94 8.60
C PHE A 8 3.75 -7.53 8.04
N GLY A 9 4.55 -6.71 8.70
CA GLY A 9 4.91 -5.38 8.21
C GLY A 9 5.75 -5.41 6.94
N SER A 10 5.78 -4.28 6.22
CA SER A 10 6.55 -4.13 4.98
C SER A 10 8.03 -3.87 5.19
N ILE A 11 8.46 -3.41 6.38
CA ILE A 11 9.89 -3.14 6.65
C ILE A 11 10.48 -4.07 7.70
N VAL A 12 9.79 -4.26 8.82
CA VAL A 12 10.11 -5.25 9.85
C VAL A 12 8.85 -6.05 10.16
N PRO A 13 8.95 -7.27 10.74
CA PRO A 13 7.79 -8.12 10.97
C PRO A 13 6.63 -7.42 11.68
N ALA A 14 6.94 -6.48 12.58
CA ALA A 14 5.96 -5.76 13.40
C ALA A 14 5.49 -4.42 12.82
N ALA A 15 6.07 -3.89 11.73
CA ALA A 15 5.76 -2.53 11.28
C ALA A 15 5.78 -2.36 9.75
N GLU A 16 4.78 -1.61 9.28
CA GLU A 16 4.73 -1.06 7.93
C GLU A 16 5.57 0.22 7.87
N TYR A 17 6.19 0.49 6.71
CA TYR A 17 7.15 1.57 6.50
C TYR A 17 6.68 2.96 6.99
N ASN A 18 5.50 3.44 6.60
CA ASN A 18 5.03 4.78 7.00
C ASN A 18 4.89 4.89 8.53
N PHE A 19 4.44 3.83 9.19
CA PHE A 19 4.31 3.78 10.65
C PHE A 19 5.66 3.55 11.35
N TYR A 20 6.60 2.86 10.69
CA TYR A 20 7.95 2.64 11.19
C TYR A 20 8.80 3.92 11.16
N VAL A 21 8.61 4.76 10.12
CA VAL A 21 9.39 6.00 9.95
C VAL A 21 9.08 7.03 11.04
N ASP A 22 7.82 7.14 11.48
CA ASP A 22 7.40 8.07 12.53
C ASP A 22 6.19 7.52 13.33
N PRO A 23 6.41 6.59 14.28
CA PRO A 23 5.33 5.99 15.05
C PRO A 23 4.66 6.99 16.00
N GLU A 24 5.38 8.02 16.47
CA GLU A 24 4.83 9.11 17.28
C GLU A 24 3.81 9.94 16.51
N ALA A 25 4.13 10.34 15.27
CA ALA A 25 3.18 11.04 14.42
C ALA A 25 1.97 10.17 14.08
N ALA A 26 2.18 8.89 13.74
CA ALA A 26 1.09 7.95 13.48
C ALA A 26 0.14 7.84 14.69
N LYS A 27 0.69 7.75 15.91
CA LYS A 27 -0.08 7.72 17.15
C LYS A 27 -0.89 9.01 17.37
N LEU A 28 -0.28 10.18 17.17
CA LEU A 28 -0.98 11.46 17.30
C LEU A 28 -2.13 11.61 16.29
N VAL A 29 -1.91 11.23 15.03
CA VAL A 29 -2.95 11.28 13.99
C VAL A 29 -4.11 10.36 14.35
N LEU A 30 -3.86 9.11 14.73
CA LEU A 30 -4.91 8.17 15.10
C LEU A 30 -5.68 8.60 16.37
N GLN A 31 -5.05 9.36 17.26
CA GLN A 31 -5.65 9.89 18.48
C GLN A 31 -6.28 11.28 18.30
N SER A 32 -6.22 11.86 17.11
CA SER A 32 -6.70 13.24 16.85
C SER A 32 -8.22 13.42 16.96
N GLY A 33 -8.99 12.33 16.90
CA GLY A 33 -10.45 12.37 16.83
C GLY A 33 -11.00 12.71 15.44
N ILE A 34 -10.14 12.88 14.43
CA ILE A 34 -10.54 13.05 13.03
C ILE A 34 -11.09 11.72 12.51
N GLU A 35 -12.25 11.77 11.85
CA GLU A 35 -12.77 10.62 11.13
C GLU A 35 -11.87 10.31 9.94
N MET A 36 -11.35 9.08 9.89
CA MET A 36 -10.37 8.68 8.88
C MET A 36 -10.54 7.23 8.45
N THR A 37 -10.19 6.99 7.20
CA THR A 37 -10.08 5.66 6.61
C THR A 37 -8.60 5.30 6.46
N MET A 38 -8.23 4.12 6.95
CA MET A 38 -6.88 3.59 6.82
C MET A 38 -6.88 2.41 5.86
N VAL A 39 -5.99 2.47 4.88
CA VAL A 39 -5.67 1.34 3.98
C VAL A 39 -4.33 0.77 4.44
N CYS A 40 -4.37 -0.41 5.05
CA CYS A 40 -3.23 -1.12 5.59
C CYS A 40 -2.44 -1.86 4.52
N TRP A 41 -1.21 -2.25 4.84
CA TRP A 41 -0.32 -3.00 3.95
C TRP A 41 -0.89 -4.35 3.50
N ASP A 42 -1.58 -5.08 4.37
CA ASP A 42 -2.22 -6.36 4.03
C ASP A 42 -3.25 -6.21 2.89
N MET A 43 -4.06 -5.16 2.92
CA MET A 43 -4.98 -4.84 1.82
C MET A 43 -4.23 -4.53 0.53
N CYS A 44 -3.03 -3.96 0.63
CA CYS A 44 -2.22 -3.66 -0.53
C CYS A 44 -1.64 -4.93 -1.16
N THR A 45 -1.19 -5.88 -0.35
CA THR A 45 -0.70 -7.17 -0.87
C THR A 45 -1.81 -8.04 -1.45
N ASP A 46 -3.04 -7.90 -0.95
CA ASP A 46 -4.19 -8.68 -1.42
C ASP A 46 -4.88 -8.08 -2.66
N TYR A 47 -5.01 -6.74 -2.72
CA TYR A 47 -5.87 -6.07 -3.70
C TYR A 47 -5.16 -5.05 -4.61
N SER A 48 -3.89 -4.72 -4.35
CA SER A 48 -3.13 -3.74 -5.16
C SER A 48 -1.94 -4.33 -5.90
N LEU A 49 -1.82 -5.66 -5.92
CA LEU A 49 -0.77 -6.34 -6.65
C LEU A 49 -1.13 -6.34 -8.14
N MET A 50 -0.28 -5.70 -8.95
CA MET A 50 -0.35 -5.78 -10.41
C MET A 50 0.72 -6.74 -10.92
N PHE A 51 0.26 -7.83 -11.54
CA PHE A 51 1.07 -8.91 -12.08
C PHE A 51 1.81 -8.50 -13.36
N ASP A 52 2.77 -9.32 -13.77
CA ASP A 52 3.60 -9.07 -14.95
C ASP A 52 2.77 -8.98 -16.24
N GLU A 53 1.67 -9.72 -16.31
CA GLU A 53 0.73 -9.71 -17.42
C GLU A 53 -0.03 -8.38 -17.53
N GLU A 54 -0.49 -7.81 -16.41
CA GLU A 54 -1.17 -6.51 -16.37
C GLU A 54 -0.20 -5.36 -16.71
N HIS A 55 1.06 -5.48 -16.29
CA HIS A 55 2.11 -4.56 -16.72
C HIS A 55 2.33 -4.62 -18.24
N ALA A 56 2.34 -5.82 -18.82
CA ALA A 56 2.47 -5.99 -20.26
C ALA A 56 1.25 -5.45 -21.02
N GLU A 57 0.05 -5.62 -20.46
CA GLU A 57 -1.18 -5.02 -21.00
C GLU A 57 -1.07 -3.48 -21.02
N ILE A 58 -0.69 -2.85 -19.90
CA ILE A 58 -0.50 -1.39 -19.84
C ILE A 58 0.55 -0.94 -20.85
N GLU A 59 1.70 -1.64 -20.92
CA GLU A 59 2.75 -1.31 -21.88
C GLU A 59 2.25 -1.36 -23.33
N SER A 60 1.36 -2.32 -23.66
CA SER A 60 0.79 -2.48 -25.00
C SER A 60 -0.03 -1.29 -25.49
N PHE A 61 -0.49 -0.41 -24.59
CA PHE A 61 -1.22 0.80 -24.98
C PHE A 61 -0.35 1.79 -25.76
N GLY A 62 0.99 1.69 -25.67
CA GLY A 62 1.92 2.49 -26.48
C GLY A 62 1.77 4.00 -26.32
N THR A 63 1.33 4.46 -25.14
CA THR A 63 1.13 5.89 -24.83
C THR A 63 2.29 6.44 -24.00
N ALA A 64 2.39 7.76 -23.89
CA ALA A 64 3.33 8.39 -22.95
C ALA A 64 3.05 7.97 -21.49
N GLY A 65 1.78 7.77 -21.13
CA GLY A 65 1.38 7.34 -19.80
C GLY A 65 1.80 5.90 -19.48
N SER A 66 1.63 4.97 -20.44
CA SER A 66 2.08 3.59 -20.24
C SER A 66 3.60 3.47 -20.15
N GLN A 67 4.33 4.25 -20.94
CA GLN A 67 5.79 4.33 -20.85
C GLN A 67 6.24 4.88 -19.49
N PHE A 68 5.62 5.97 -19.03
CA PHE A 68 5.90 6.52 -17.71
C PHE A 68 5.62 5.52 -16.59
N PHE A 69 4.46 4.84 -16.63
CA PHE A 69 4.08 3.83 -15.64
C PHE A 69 5.10 2.70 -15.56
N LYS A 70 5.56 2.19 -16.71
CA LYS A 70 6.61 1.16 -16.77
C LYS A 70 7.92 1.65 -16.13
N ASP A 71 8.36 2.85 -16.46
CA ASP A 71 9.66 3.36 -16.04
C ASP A 71 9.73 3.59 -14.52
N VAL A 72 8.70 4.19 -13.92
CA VAL A 72 8.67 4.46 -12.47
C VAL A 72 8.54 3.18 -11.64
N ASN A 73 7.86 2.15 -12.17
CA ASN A 73 7.63 0.90 -11.46
C ASN A 73 8.78 -0.11 -11.57
N LYS A 74 9.78 0.14 -12.42
CA LYS A 74 10.89 -0.80 -12.67
C LYS A 74 11.63 -1.22 -11.40
N VAL A 75 11.86 -0.29 -10.49
CA VAL A 75 12.60 -0.54 -9.23
C VAL A 75 11.73 -1.34 -8.27
N VAL A 76 10.47 -0.94 -8.07
CA VAL A 76 9.52 -1.64 -7.19
C VAL A 76 9.29 -3.07 -7.67
N LYS A 77 9.14 -3.27 -8.99
CA LYS A 77 8.98 -4.60 -9.59
C LYS A 77 10.14 -5.54 -9.26
N LYS A 78 11.37 -5.04 -9.34
CA LYS A 78 12.56 -5.80 -8.96
C LYS A 78 12.58 -6.07 -7.45
N PHE A 79 12.36 -5.04 -6.64
CA PHE A 79 12.38 -5.14 -5.18
C PHE A 79 11.34 -6.12 -4.64
N ASN A 80 10.10 -6.06 -5.12
CA ASN A 80 9.03 -6.96 -4.71
C ASN A 80 9.34 -8.43 -5.02
N LYS A 81 9.92 -8.70 -6.19
CA LYS A 81 10.35 -10.05 -6.57
C LYS A 81 11.49 -10.58 -5.71
N GLU A 82 12.48 -9.73 -5.41
CA GLU A 82 13.68 -10.12 -4.68
C GLU A 82 13.48 -10.20 -3.16
N VAL A 83 12.74 -9.26 -2.58
CA VAL A 83 12.60 -9.06 -1.12
C VAL A 83 11.27 -9.63 -0.63
N HIS A 84 10.15 -9.15 -1.15
CA HIS A 84 8.82 -9.57 -0.70
C HIS A 84 8.34 -10.90 -1.29
N LYS A 85 9.05 -11.43 -2.30
CA LYS A 85 8.67 -12.63 -3.06
C LYS A 85 7.29 -12.52 -3.70
N LEU A 86 6.90 -11.30 -4.08
CA LEU A 86 5.66 -11.00 -4.78
C LEU A 86 5.92 -10.95 -6.29
N ASN A 87 5.00 -11.51 -7.07
CA ASN A 87 5.10 -11.52 -8.53
C ASN A 87 4.40 -10.29 -9.13
N GLY A 88 5.09 -9.14 -9.12
CA GLY A 88 4.55 -7.90 -9.66
C GLY A 88 4.90 -6.67 -8.82
N THR A 89 4.05 -5.66 -8.89
CA THR A 89 4.20 -4.40 -8.13
C THR A 89 3.00 -4.16 -7.26
N THR A 90 3.24 -3.69 -6.04
CA THR A 90 2.20 -3.23 -5.11
C THR A 90 1.95 -1.73 -5.30
N HIS A 91 0.69 -1.31 -5.31
CA HIS A 91 0.29 0.09 -5.53
C HIS A 91 -0.56 0.62 -4.36
N PRO A 92 0.02 0.69 -3.15
CA PRO A 92 -0.74 0.94 -1.93
C PRO A 92 -1.38 2.34 -1.91
N ASP A 93 -0.66 3.35 -2.39
CA ASP A 93 -1.15 4.73 -2.45
C ASP A 93 -2.22 4.88 -3.53
N THR A 94 -2.08 4.19 -4.67
CA THR A 94 -3.09 4.17 -5.72
C THR A 94 -4.39 3.54 -5.22
N LEU A 95 -4.32 2.47 -4.41
CA LEU A 95 -5.49 1.85 -3.79
C LEU A 95 -6.20 2.82 -2.83
N LEU A 96 -5.45 3.55 -2.00
CA LEU A 96 -6.01 4.59 -1.14
C LEU A 96 -6.70 5.69 -1.95
N VAL A 97 -6.03 6.20 -2.99
CA VAL A 97 -6.59 7.25 -3.84
C VAL A 97 -7.84 6.76 -4.57
N ALA A 98 -7.86 5.50 -5.01
CA ALA A 98 -9.03 4.90 -5.62
C ALA A 98 -10.21 4.85 -4.64
N ILE A 99 -10.00 4.39 -3.39
CA ILE A 99 -11.03 4.39 -2.35
C ILE A 99 -11.51 5.80 -2.02
N ALA A 100 -10.59 6.77 -1.95
CA ALA A 100 -10.93 8.17 -1.69
C ALA A 100 -11.74 8.80 -2.85
N ALA A 101 -11.50 8.35 -4.08
CA ALA A 101 -12.25 8.80 -5.27
C ALA A 101 -13.61 8.11 -5.40
N ASP A 102 -13.71 6.85 -5.00
CA ASP A 102 -14.93 6.06 -5.01
C ASP A 102 -14.98 5.09 -3.83
N GLU A 103 -15.67 5.50 -2.76
CA GLU A 103 -15.80 4.69 -1.53
C GLU A 103 -16.49 3.34 -1.77
N ARG A 104 -17.20 3.14 -2.89
CA ARG A 104 -17.83 1.84 -3.22
C ARG A 104 -16.80 0.74 -3.47
N ILE A 105 -15.54 1.09 -3.74
CA ILE A 105 -14.42 0.13 -3.82
C ILE A 105 -14.18 -0.51 -2.45
N MET A 106 -14.44 0.23 -1.36
CA MET A 106 -14.36 -0.28 0.00
C MET A 106 -15.65 -1.04 0.35
N GLU A 107 -15.62 -2.36 0.19
CA GLU A 107 -16.78 -3.20 0.50
C GLU A 107 -17.05 -3.35 2.01
N LYS A 108 -15.99 -3.28 2.83
CA LYS A 108 -16.06 -3.46 4.28
C LYS A 108 -15.02 -2.60 4.99
N SER A 109 -15.37 -2.15 6.19
CA SER A 109 -14.48 -1.42 7.08
C SER A 109 -14.73 -1.83 8.53
N ASN A 110 -13.68 -1.89 9.35
CA ASN A 110 -13.77 -2.15 10.79
C ASN A 110 -13.10 -1.01 11.58
N LYS A 111 -13.57 -0.76 12.80
CA LYS A 111 -12.96 0.21 13.72
C LYS A 111 -12.02 -0.50 14.69
N TYR A 112 -10.75 -0.60 14.34
CA TYR A 112 -9.68 -1.01 15.26
C TYR A 112 -8.37 -0.33 14.82
N TYR A 113 -7.74 0.42 15.71
CA TYR A 113 -6.40 0.97 15.48
C TYR A 113 -5.68 1.17 16.82
N GLY A 114 -4.39 0.82 16.83
CA GLY A 114 -3.48 1.01 17.95
C GLY A 114 -2.05 1.02 17.41
N VAL A 115 -1.20 1.89 17.97
CA VAL A 115 0.21 2.03 17.58
C VAL A 115 1.08 1.90 18.81
N SER A 116 2.02 0.96 18.78
CA SER A 116 3.10 0.88 19.77
C SER A 116 4.17 1.90 19.43
N THR A 117 4.65 2.62 20.44
CA THR A 117 5.82 3.51 20.35
C THR A 117 7.01 2.98 21.18
N GLU A 118 6.90 1.76 21.70
CA GLU A 118 7.97 1.08 22.45
C GLU A 118 8.67 0.08 21.52
N TYR A 119 10.02 0.12 21.52
CA TYR A 119 10.90 -0.72 20.69
C TYR A 119 11.31 -2.01 21.41
#